data_AF-A0A4Y2CYA1-F1
#
_entry.id   AF-A0A4Y2CYA1-F1
#
_cell.length_a   1.000
_cell.length_b   1.000
_cell.length_c   1.000
_cell.angle_alpha   90.00
_cell.angle_beta   90.00
_cell.angle_gamma   90.00
#
_symmetry.space_group_name_H-M   'P 1'
#
loop_
_entity.id
_entity.type
_entity.pdbx_description
1 polymer ?
#
loop_
_entity_poly.entity_id
_entity_poly.type
_entity_poly.pdbx_seq_one_letter_code
_entity_poly.pdbx_strand_id
1 'polypeptide(L)'
;MRSQFRKLFVVICAFGEVDVRSLWEQFKDVLCEYLVHRFSSETGPQYALAEINQLLNFYGLSLKKINLLHATLPSQLNLSTIDVVKEESEGRLNLEKMNEEQKIVVENVLSAVYENKAPKLLILVGL
;
A
#
# COMPACT_ATOMS: atom_id res chain seq x y z
N MET A 1 9.89 4.20 -5.33
CA MET A 1 9.33 5.09 -4.29
C MET A 1 7.84 5.44 -4.50
N ARG A 2 7.36 5.68 -5.73
CA ARG A 2 6.09 6.42 -6.01
C ARG A 2 4.74 5.66 -5.90
N SER A 3 4.72 4.33 -5.77
CA SER A 3 3.50 3.54 -5.53
C SER A 3 3.32 3.10 -4.07
N GLN A 4 4.31 3.36 -3.21
CA GLN A 4 4.30 2.87 -1.83
C GLN A 4 3.20 3.51 -1.00
N PHE A 5 2.89 4.80 -1.20
CA PHE A 5 1.76 5.45 -0.53
C PHE A 5 0.40 4.86 -0.94
N ARG A 6 0.22 4.48 -2.22
CA ARG A 6 -1.01 3.79 -2.66
C ARG A 6 -1.09 2.38 -2.09
N LYS A 7 0.03 1.65 -1.96
CA LYS A 7 0.06 0.37 -1.26
C LYS A 7 -0.28 0.52 0.22
N LEU A 8 0.32 1.51 0.91
CA LEU A 8 0.01 1.81 2.30
C LEU A 8 -1.48 2.13 2.46
N PHE A 9 -2.01 3.05 1.66
CA PHE A 9 -3.44 3.40 1.64
C PHE A 9 -4.32 2.15 1.53
N VAL A 10 -3.99 1.22 0.65
CA VAL A 10 -4.72 -0.05 0.49
C VAL A 10 -4.65 -0.93 1.74
N VAL A 11 -3.48 -1.02 2.39
CA VAL A 11 -3.35 -1.74 3.67
C VAL A 11 -4.22 -1.09 4.75
N ILE A 12 -4.25 0.24 4.83
CA ILE A 12 -5.14 0.95 5.76
C ILE A 12 -6.60 0.63 5.44
N CYS A 13 -7.01 0.67 4.17
CA CYS A 13 -8.38 0.35 3.77
C CYS A 13 -8.76 -1.10 4.05
N ALA A 14 -7.79 -2.02 4.02
CA ALA A 14 -8.04 -3.45 4.21
C ALA A 14 -8.15 -3.86 5.69
N PHE A 15 -7.44 -3.17 6.58
CA PHE A 15 -7.32 -3.59 7.98
C PHE A 15 -7.68 -2.51 9.01
N GLY A 16 -7.66 -1.24 8.63
CA GLY A 16 -7.94 -0.12 9.52
C GLY A 16 -9.43 0.19 9.64
N GLU A 17 -9.85 0.65 10.82
CA GLU A 17 -11.16 1.24 11.05
C GLU A 17 -11.09 2.75 10.73
N VAL A 18 -11.15 3.08 9.44
CA VAL A 18 -11.04 4.48 8.96
C VAL A 18 -12.19 4.85 8.02
N ASP A 19 -12.55 6.12 8.00
CA ASP A 19 -13.38 6.67 6.92
C ASP A 19 -12.53 6.83 5.65
N VAL A 20 -12.66 5.85 4.76
CA VAL A 20 -11.93 5.74 3.51
C VAL A 20 -12.13 6.97 2.61
N ARG A 21 -13.32 7.58 2.60
CA ARG A 21 -13.59 8.74 1.75
C ARG A 21 -12.86 9.98 2.26
N SER A 22 -12.95 10.22 3.56
CA SER A 22 -12.23 11.33 4.21
C SER A 22 -10.72 11.18 4.06
N LEU A 23 -10.21 9.95 4.23
CA LEU A 23 -8.79 9.65 4.04
C LEU A 23 -8.34 9.90 2.59
N TRP A 24 -9.14 9.50 1.61
CA TRP A 24 -8.87 9.81 0.21
C TRP A 24 -8.83 11.32 -0.04
N GLU A 25 -9.84 12.08 0.39
CA GLU A 25 -9.87 13.52 0.16
C GLU A 25 -8.68 14.25 0.80
N GLN A 26 -8.24 13.79 1.97
CA GLN A 26 -7.09 14.36 2.68
C GLN A 26 -5.76 14.09 1.97
N PHE A 27 -5.59 12.92 1.35
CA PHE A 27 -4.30 12.48 0.81
C PHE A 27 -4.26 12.30 -0.71
N LYS A 28 -5.34 12.60 -1.44
CA LYS A 28 -5.43 12.38 -2.90
C LYS A 28 -4.30 13.07 -3.67
N ASP A 29 -3.89 14.26 -3.27
CA ASP A 29 -2.84 15.00 -3.97
C ASP A 29 -1.49 14.28 -3.86
N VAL A 30 -1.18 13.71 -2.69
CA VAL A 30 0.01 12.88 -2.46
C VAL A 30 -0.09 11.54 -3.19
N LEU A 31 -1.26 10.91 -3.15
CA LEU A 31 -1.51 9.62 -3.82
C LEU A 31 -1.42 9.72 -5.34
N CYS A 32 -1.73 10.90 -5.89
CA CYS A 32 -1.79 11.19 -7.32
C CYS A 32 -0.60 12.01 -7.85
N GLU A 33 0.28 12.54 -7.00
CA GLU A 33 1.31 13.55 -7.33
C GLU A 33 2.03 13.26 -8.66
N TYR A 34 2.73 12.13 -8.76
CA TYR A 34 3.45 11.82 -10.01
C TYR A 34 2.52 11.47 -11.18
N LEU A 35 1.31 10.96 -10.91
CA LEU A 35 0.35 10.60 -11.95
C LEU A 35 -0.23 11.86 -12.58
N VAL A 36 -0.46 12.89 -11.79
CA VAL A 36 -0.82 14.24 -12.26
C VAL A 36 0.31 14.83 -13.10
N HIS A 37 1.57 14.70 -12.65
CA HIS A 37 2.72 15.15 -13.43
C HIS A 37 2.92 14.38 -14.74
N ARG A 38 2.60 13.08 -14.76
CA ARG A 38 2.78 12.21 -15.93
C ARG A 38 1.65 12.33 -16.95
N PHE A 39 0.42 12.55 -16.48
CA PHE A 39 -0.77 12.58 -17.31
C PHE A 39 -1.40 13.97 -17.26
N SER A 40 -2.35 14.20 -16.36
CA SER A 40 -2.95 15.52 -16.11
C SER A 40 -3.65 15.54 -14.75
N SER A 41 -4.03 16.71 -14.25
CA SER A 41 -4.84 16.83 -13.03
C SER A 41 -6.22 16.15 -13.16
N GLU A 42 -6.74 16.05 -14.39
CA GLU A 42 -8.01 15.38 -14.67
C GLU A 42 -7.87 13.85 -14.67
N THR A 43 -6.83 13.31 -15.30
CA THR A 43 -6.67 11.87 -15.53
C THR A 43 -5.79 11.18 -14.49
N GLY A 44 -4.90 11.91 -13.82
CA GLY A 44 -4.01 11.41 -12.77
C GLY A 44 -4.76 10.70 -11.63
N PRO A 45 -5.83 11.31 -11.06
CA PRO A 45 -6.64 10.64 -10.06
C PRO A 45 -7.32 9.35 -10.55
N GLN A 46 -7.76 9.30 -11.81
CA GLN A 46 -8.36 8.10 -12.39
C GLN A 46 -7.36 6.95 -12.50
N TYR A 47 -6.11 7.24 -12.89
CA TYR A 47 -5.05 6.24 -12.84
C TYR A 47 -4.72 5.81 -11.40
N ALA A 48 -4.71 6.73 -10.44
CA ALA A 48 -4.46 6.39 -9.04
C ALA A 48 -5.52 5.44 -8.49
N LEU A 49 -6.79 5.73 -8.77
CA LEU A 49 -7.92 4.85 -8.42
C LEU A 49 -7.80 3.49 -9.09
N ALA A 50 -7.43 3.44 -10.37
CA ALA A 50 -7.26 2.18 -11.09
C ALA A 50 -6.16 1.30 -10.46
N GLU A 51 -5.03 1.91 -10.11
CA GLU A 51 -3.94 1.24 -9.42
C GLU A 51 -4.34 0.76 -8.02
N ILE A 52 -5.04 1.59 -7.24
CA ILE A 52 -5.59 1.22 -5.92
C ILE A 52 -6.56 0.06 -6.04
N ASN A 53 -7.46 0.06 -7.03
CA ASN A 53 -8.41 -1.03 -7.24
C ASN A 53 -7.70 -2.36 -7.54
N GLN A 54 -6.67 -2.31 -8.38
CA GLN A 54 -5.88 -3.51 -8.70
C GLN A 54 -5.16 -4.04 -7.45
N LEU A 55 -4.66 -3.16 -6.58
CA LEU A 55 -4.05 -3.55 -5.30
C LEU A 55 -5.07 -4.09 -4.28
N LEU A 56 -6.27 -3.52 -4.20
CA LEU A 56 -7.35 -3.98 -3.31
C LEU A 56 -7.79 -5.42 -3.63
N ASN A 57 -7.70 -5.83 -4.89
CA ASN A 57 -8.05 -7.19 -5.30
C ASN A 57 -7.22 -8.26 -4.57
N PHE A 58 -5.97 -7.97 -4.18
CA PHE A 58 -5.15 -8.90 -3.36
C PHE A 58 -5.74 -9.17 -1.97
N TYR A 59 -6.57 -8.26 -1.47
CA TYR A 59 -7.25 -8.37 -0.19
C TYR A 59 -8.72 -8.78 -0.34
N GLY A 60 -9.16 -9.17 -1.55
CA GLY A 60 -10.57 -9.48 -1.83
C GLY A 60 -11.51 -8.27 -1.78
N LEU A 61 -10.95 -7.06 -1.79
CA LEU A 61 -11.67 -5.79 -1.76
C LEU A 61 -11.77 -5.19 -3.17
N SER A 62 -12.53 -4.10 -3.28
CA SER A 62 -12.60 -3.26 -4.49
C SER A 62 -13.01 -1.84 -4.10
N LEU A 63 -12.80 -0.86 -4.99
CA LEU A 63 -13.20 0.53 -4.74
C LEU A 63 -14.68 0.64 -4.32
N LYS A 64 -15.55 -0.17 -4.96
CA LYS A 64 -16.98 -0.24 -4.63
C LYS A 64 -17.22 -0.75 -3.21
N LYS A 65 -16.49 -1.78 -2.77
CA LYS A 65 -16.63 -2.36 -1.41
C LYS A 65 -16.17 -1.38 -0.32
N ILE A 66 -15.22 -0.50 -0.63
CA ILE A 66 -14.72 0.51 0.31
C ILE A 66 -15.38 1.90 0.11
N ASN A 67 -16.51 1.97 -0.61
CA ASN A 67 -17.29 3.19 -0.86
C ASN A 67 -16.53 4.37 -1.50
N LEU A 68 -15.48 4.06 -2.28
CA LEU A 68 -14.69 5.03 -3.04
C LEU A 68 -15.20 5.17 -4.49
N LEU A 69 -14.80 6.24 -5.16
CA LEU A 69 -15.12 6.51 -6.56
C LEU A 69 -14.62 5.37 -7.47
N HIS A 70 -15.38 5.05 -8.50
CA HIS A 70 -14.99 4.06 -9.51
C HIS A 70 -13.88 4.62 -10.43
N ALA A 71 -12.90 3.78 -10.76
CA ALA A 71 -11.87 4.11 -11.74
C ALA A 71 -12.35 3.86 -13.16
N THR A 72 -12.33 4.86 -14.03
CA THR A 72 -12.74 4.72 -15.45
C THR A 72 -11.60 4.30 -16.37
N LEU A 73 -10.35 4.42 -15.91
CA LEU A 73 -9.14 4.12 -16.67
C LEU A 73 -8.50 2.79 -16.24
N PRO A 74 -7.71 2.14 -17.13
CA PRO A 74 -6.96 0.95 -16.76
C PRO A 74 -5.76 1.30 -15.87
N SER A 75 -5.42 0.38 -14.97
CA SER A 75 -4.23 0.51 -14.14
C SER A 75 -2.95 0.50 -14.99
N GLN A 76 -2.00 1.35 -14.60
CA GLN A 76 -0.65 1.38 -15.19
C GLN A 76 0.35 0.56 -14.36
N LEU A 77 -0.08 -0.05 -13.25
CA LEU A 77 0.75 -0.96 -12.49
C LEU A 77 0.97 -2.24 -13.30
N ASN A 78 2.22 -2.43 -13.71
CA ASN A 78 2.66 -3.75 -14.10
C ASN A 78 2.90 -4.57 -12.84
N LEU A 79 1.91 -5.37 -12.46
CA LEU A 79 2.01 -6.34 -11.37
C LEU A 79 2.67 -7.64 -11.82
N SER A 80 3.40 -7.66 -12.95
CA SER A 80 4.23 -8.79 -13.35
C SER A 80 5.00 -9.28 -12.13
N THR A 81 4.65 -10.51 -11.75
CA THR A 81 5.11 -11.31 -10.61
C THR A 81 6.19 -10.66 -9.78
N ILE A 82 5.88 -10.42 -8.49
CA ILE A 82 6.90 -10.17 -7.47
C ILE A 82 8.01 -11.20 -7.68
N ASP A 83 9.18 -10.72 -8.07
CA ASP A 83 10.37 -11.54 -8.16
C ASP A 83 10.78 -11.83 -6.72
N VAL A 84 10.25 -12.92 -6.17
CA VAL A 84 10.43 -13.33 -4.79
C VAL A 84 11.93 -13.43 -4.47
N VAL A 85 12.74 -13.89 -5.43
CA VAL A 85 14.19 -14.05 -5.26
C VAL A 85 14.87 -12.69 -5.13
N LYS A 86 14.50 -11.76 -6.01
CA LYS A 86 15.03 -10.40 -5.96
C LYS A 86 14.62 -9.69 -4.66
N GLU A 87 13.33 -9.66 -4.32
CA GLU A 87 12.84 -8.98 -3.12
C GLU A 87 13.43 -9.57 -1.85
N GLU A 88 13.60 -10.89 -1.77
CA GLU A 88 14.25 -11.54 -0.64
C GLU A 88 15.73 -11.14 -0.53
N SER A 89 16.45 -11.09 -1.66
CA SER A 89 17.84 -10.65 -1.68
C SER A 89 18.01 -9.18 -1.24
N GLU A 90 17.13 -8.29 -1.71
CA GLU A 90 17.13 -6.88 -1.32
C GLU A 90 16.74 -6.71 0.15
N GLY A 91 15.80 -7.53 0.65
CA GLY A 91 15.42 -7.60 2.06
C GLY A 91 16.59 -7.93 2.97
N ARG A 92 17.39 -8.95 2.62
CA ARG A 92 18.61 -9.31 3.37
C ARG A 92 19.63 -8.18 3.40
N LEU A 93 19.90 -7.56 2.25
CA LEU A 93 20.82 -6.42 2.17
C LEU A 93 20.36 -5.22 2.99
N ASN A 94 19.04 -5.00 3.09
CA ASN A 94 18.50 -3.93 3.93
C ASN A 94 18.63 -4.27 5.42
N LEU A 95 18.43 -5.53 5.82
CA LEU A 95 18.61 -5.99 7.20
C LEU A 95 20.05 -5.79 7.69
N GLU A 96 21.04 -6.02 6.82
CA GLU A 96 22.46 -5.77 7.12
C GLU A 96 22.76 -4.29 7.40
N LYS A 97 21.97 -3.37 6.82
CA LYS A 97 22.14 -1.91 6.97
C LYS A 97 21.37 -1.33 8.15
N MET A 98 20.47 -2.10 8.77
CA MET A 98 19.65 -1.63 9.88
C MET A 98 20.44 -1.51 11.17
N ASN A 99 20.04 -0.57 12.02
CA ASN A 99 20.50 -0.52 13.41
C ASN A 99 19.77 -1.57 14.28
N GLU A 100 20.23 -1.76 15.50
CA GLU A 100 19.67 -2.79 16.40
C GLU A 100 18.19 -2.55 16.74
N GLU A 101 17.77 -1.29 16.90
CA GLU A 101 16.36 -0.96 17.16
C GLU A 101 15.45 -1.35 15.98
N GLN A 102 15.88 -1.07 14.75
CA GLN A 102 15.16 -1.42 13.53
C GLN A 102 15.10 -2.94 13.33
N LYS A 103 16.18 -3.66 13.62
CA LYS A 103 16.21 -5.13 13.53
C LYS A 103 15.21 -5.77 14.50
N ILE A 104 15.13 -5.27 15.73
CA ILE A 104 14.13 -5.75 16.72
C ILE A 104 12.70 -5.59 16.18
N VAL A 105 12.39 -4.46 15.53
CA VAL A 105 11.05 -4.26 14.93
C VAL A 105 10.80 -5.26 13.80
N VAL A 106 11.79 -5.51 12.94
CA VAL A 106 11.66 -6.49 11.84
C VAL A 106 11.44 -7.90 12.38
N GLU A 107 12.23 -8.34 13.37
CA GLU A 107 12.11 -9.65 13.99
C GLU A 107 10.74 -9.85 14.63
N ASN A 108 10.22 -8.85 15.34
CA ASN A 108 8.88 -8.89 15.92
C ASN A 108 7.79 -9.08 14.85
N VAL A 109 7.89 -8.34 13.74
CA VAL A 109 6.93 -8.43 12.64
C VAL A 109 7.02 -9.80 11.95
N LEU A 110 8.23 -10.28 11.62
CA LEU A 110 8.41 -11.58 10.98
C LEU A 110 7.93 -12.72 11.87
N SER A 111 8.26 -12.68 13.17
CA SER A 111 7.80 -13.70 14.13
C SER A 111 6.28 -13.71 14.25
N ALA A 112 5.64 -12.53 14.26
CA ALA A 112 4.17 -12.43 14.25
C ALA A 112 3.54 -13.06 13.00
N VAL A 113 4.15 -12.85 11.82
CA VAL A 113 3.67 -13.39 10.54
C VAL A 113 3.88 -14.91 10.46
N TYR A 114 5.06 -15.42 10.81
CA TYR A 114 5.38 -16.84 10.68
C TYR A 114 4.80 -17.71 11.78
N GLU A 115 4.75 -17.21 13.02
CA GLU A 115 4.26 -18.01 14.15
C GLU A 115 2.75 -17.89 14.35
N ASN A 116 2.09 -16.89 13.73
CA ASN A 116 0.66 -16.61 13.89
C ASN A 116 0.23 -16.46 15.37
N LYS A 117 1.16 -16.06 16.25
CA LYS A 117 0.97 -15.95 17.72
C LYS A 117 0.67 -14.53 18.20
N ALA A 118 0.83 -13.52 17.36
CA ALA A 118 0.54 -12.15 17.76
C ALA A 118 -0.95 -11.84 17.53
N PRO A 119 -1.65 -11.14 18.45
CA PRO A 119 -2.88 -10.46 18.08
C PRO A 119 -2.59 -9.57 16.87
N LYS A 120 -3.53 -9.45 15.91
CA LYS A 120 -3.36 -8.60 14.71
C LYS A 120 -2.92 -7.20 15.15
N LEU A 121 -1.62 -6.92 15.07
CA LEU A 121 -1.07 -5.62 15.39
C LEU A 121 -1.42 -4.70 14.23
N LEU A 122 -2.45 -3.88 14.42
CA LEU A 122 -2.72 -2.75 13.55
C LEU A 122 -1.57 -1.76 13.74
N ILE A 123 -0.55 -1.79 12.87
CA ILE A 123 0.64 -0.90 12.90
C ILE A 123 0.25 0.56 12.55
N LEU A 124 -0.99 0.97 12.80
CA LEU A 124 -1.53 2.29 12.49
C LEU A 124 -2.20 2.97 13.69
N VAL A 125 -2.12 2.38 14.89
CA VAL A 125 -2.54 3.08 16.11
C VAL A 125 -1.38 3.94 16.59
N GLY A 126 -1.20 5.12 16.01
CA GLY A 126 -0.28 6.13 16.57
C GLY A 126 0.48 7.03 15.60
N LEU A 127 -0.19 7.60 14.58
CA LEU A 127 0.24 8.86 13.96
C LEU A 127 -0.81 9.94 14.20
#